data_AF-A0A0N1H5K1-F1
#
_entry.id   AF-A0A0N1H5K1-F1
#
_cell.length_a   1.000
_cell.length_b   1.000
_cell.length_c   1.000
_cell.angle_alpha   90.00
_cell.angle_beta   90.00
_cell.angle_gamma   90.00
#
_symmetry.space_group_name_H-M   'P 1'
#
loop_
_entity.id
_entity.type
_entity.pdbx_description
1 polymer ?
#
loop_
_entity_poly.entity_id
_entity_poly.type
_entity_poly.pdbx_seq_one_letter_code
_entity_poly.pdbx_strand_id
1 'polypeptide(L)'
;MPTILAIFQTISLIFAVASIATGLQALFDSHGFAKAFGIPIPSSPSATSGASAKSIDDPPSKRMKDDDADVSTRAAVAAASYVSLLGTRQLAQGLILVVFAAQGKWVETAQILCVLGVVVACTDGVVLSRRVGSTGKGSLGKGLFHAGPGLGIAGVAALSLIWG
;
A
#
# COMPACT_ATOMS: atom_id res chain seq x y z
N MET A 1 -18.00 23.75 -18.01
CA MET A 1 -18.82 22.52 -18.15
C MET A 1 -18.92 21.84 -16.79
N PRO A 2 -20.05 21.96 -16.06
CA PRO A 2 -20.17 21.48 -14.67
C PRO A 2 -19.97 19.97 -14.52
N THR A 3 -20.14 19.20 -15.60
CA THR A 3 -20.08 17.73 -15.58
C THR A 3 -18.68 17.19 -15.25
N ILE A 4 -17.60 17.75 -15.80
CA ILE A 4 -16.22 17.25 -15.54
C ILE A 4 -15.82 17.52 -14.10
N LEU A 5 -16.12 18.72 -13.59
CA LEU A 5 -15.86 19.08 -12.20
C LEU A 5 -16.67 18.21 -11.24
N ALA A 6 -17.96 17.97 -11.51
CA ALA A 6 -18.79 17.10 -10.68
C ALA A 6 -18.30 15.64 -10.69
N ILE A 7 -17.87 15.13 -11.85
CA ILE A 7 -17.26 13.80 -11.96
C ILE A 7 -15.98 13.74 -11.13
N PHE A 8 -15.09 14.73 -11.27
CA PHE A 8 -13.84 14.81 -10.51
C PHE A 8 -14.08 14.86 -9.00
N GLN A 9 -15.01 15.70 -8.54
CA GLN A 9 -15.39 15.81 -7.13
C GLN A 9 -15.90 14.48 -6.59
N THR A 10 -16.79 13.81 -7.33
CA THR A 10 -17.37 12.52 -6.94
C THR A 10 -16.28 11.44 -6.84
N ILE A 11 -15.43 11.32 -7.86
CA ILE A 11 -14.33 10.35 -7.87
C ILE A 11 -13.35 10.63 -6.72
N SER A 12 -13.02 11.89 -6.49
CA SER A 12 -12.10 12.31 -5.42
C SER A 12 -12.63 11.95 -4.04
N LEU A 13 -13.92 12.15 -3.80
CA LEU A 13 -14.56 11.81 -2.53
C LEU A 13 -14.63 10.29 -2.32
N ILE A 14 -15.03 9.52 -3.34
CA ILE A 14 -15.03 8.06 -3.27
C ILE A 14 -13.63 7.55 -2.97
N PHE A 15 -12.63 8.06 -3.69
CA PHE A 15 -11.24 7.69 -3.48
C PHE A 15 -10.71 8.06 -2.10
N ALA A 16 -11.07 9.24 -1.59
CA ALA A 16 -10.69 9.69 -0.25
C ALA A 16 -11.28 8.80 0.85
N VAL A 17 -12.58 8.49 0.77
CA VAL A 17 -13.26 7.59 1.72
C VAL A 17 -12.68 6.18 1.65
N ALA A 18 -12.46 5.65 0.44
CA ALA A 18 -11.82 4.35 0.26
C ALA A 18 -10.41 4.33 0.88
N SER A 19 -9.61 5.37 0.64
CA SER A 19 -8.25 5.48 1.18
C SER A 19 -8.23 5.54 2.72
N ILE A 20 -9.19 6.25 3.34
CA ILE A 20 -9.36 6.24 4.80
C ILE A 20 -9.71 4.84 5.28
N ALA A 21 -10.70 4.19 4.68
CA ALA A 21 -11.15 2.86 5.08
C ALA A 21 -10.03 1.83 4.96
N THR A 22 -9.29 1.82 3.85
CA THR A 22 -8.17 0.91 3.62
C THR A 22 -6.99 1.21 4.55
N GLY A 23 -6.72 2.49 4.83
CA GLY A 23 -5.73 2.91 5.81
C GLY A 23 -6.06 2.47 7.24
N LEU A 24 -7.33 2.61 7.66
CA LEU A 24 -7.80 2.09 8.96
C LEU A 24 -7.75 0.56 9.00
N GLN A 25 -8.14 -0.11 7.93
CA GLN A 25 -8.05 -1.57 7.83
C GLN A 25 -6.61 -2.04 8.01
N ALA A 26 -5.61 -1.37 7.42
CA ALA A 26 -4.20 -1.72 7.63
C ALA A 26 -3.72 -1.56 9.08
N LEU A 27 -4.30 -0.60 9.82
CA LEU A 27 -3.94 -0.32 11.21
C LEU A 27 -4.61 -1.27 12.20
N PHE A 28 -5.85 -1.69 11.93
CA PHE A 28 -6.63 -2.56 12.84
C PHE A 28 -6.64 -4.05 12.43
N ASP A 29 -6.49 -4.34 11.14
CA ASP A 29 -6.43 -5.68 10.56
C ASP A 29 -5.34 -5.76 9.49
N SER A 30 -4.09 -5.71 9.95
CA SER A 30 -2.90 -5.79 9.10
C SER A 30 -2.84 -7.10 8.29
N HIS A 31 -3.46 -8.18 8.77
CA HIS A 31 -3.50 -9.47 8.08
C HIS A 31 -4.50 -9.46 6.92
N GLY A 32 -5.70 -8.91 7.13
CA GLY A 32 -6.67 -8.70 6.05
C GLY A 32 -6.17 -7.74 4.98
N PHE A 33 -5.49 -6.66 5.38
CA PHE A 33 -4.83 -5.74 4.45
C PHE A 33 -3.73 -6.46 3.65
N ALA A 34 -2.80 -7.15 4.32
CA ALA A 34 -1.73 -7.84 3.61
C ALA A 34 -2.25 -8.90 2.62
N LYS A 35 -3.32 -9.62 2.98
CA LYS A 35 -4.01 -10.54 2.06
C LYS A 35 -4.60 -9.81 0.86
N ALA A 36 -5.28 -8.68 1.06
CA ALA A 36 -5.86 -7.88 -0.01
C ALA A 36 -4.81 -7.30 -0.97
N PHE A 37 -3.63 -6.97 -0.45
CA PHE A 37 -2.50 -6.43 -1.22
C PHE A 37 -1.48 -7.47 -1.68
N GLY A 38 -1.74 -8.77 -1.42
CA GLY A 38 -0.85 -9.87 -1.81
C GLY A 38 0.54 -9.80 -1.17
N ILE A 39 0.65 -9.17 0.01
CA ILE A 39 1.88 -9.12 0.79
C ILE A 39 2.00 -10.45 1.54
N PRO A 40 3.03 -11.27 1.26
CA PRO A 40 3.24 -12.50 2.00
C PRO A 40 3.67 -12.14 3.43
N ILE A 41 2.74 -12.21 4.38
CA ILE A 41 3.10 -12.24 5.80
C ILE A 41 3.43 -13.71 6.11
N PRO A 42 4.65 -14.04 6.54
CA PRO A 42 4.94 -15.38 7.03
C PRO A 42 4.02 -15.64 8.23
N SER A 43 3.21 -16.71 8.15
CA SER A 43 2.42 -17.20 9.27
C SER A 43 3.37 -17.39 10.45
N SER A 44 3.19 -16.61 11.51
CA SER A 44 4.04 -16.76 12.70
C SER A 44 3.89 -18.20 13.20
N PRO A 45 4.98 -18.97 13.40
CA PRO A 45 4.87 -20.23 14.11
C PRO A 45 4.35 -19.90 15.51
N SER A 46 3.28 -20.58 15.90
CA SER A 46 2.59 -20.47 17.18
C SER A 46 3.50 -19.99 18.32
N ALA A 47 3.08 -18.92 19.00
CA ALA A 47 3.65 -18.48 20.26
C ALA A 47 3.73 -19.64 21.25
N THR A 48 4.93 -20.16 21.47
CA THR A 48 5.28 -20.81 22.73
C THR A 48 6.25 -19.90 23.43
N SER A 49 5.71 -19.16 24.41
CA SER A 49 6.47 -18.41 25.39
C SER A 49 7.55 -19.30 26.03
N GLY A 50 8.77 -18.77 26.09
CA GLY A 50 9.87 -19.47 26.73
C GLY A 50 11.18 -18.73 26.52
N ALA A 51 11.33 -17.58 27.16
CA ALA A 51 12.65 -17.04 27.44
C ALA A 51 13.38 -18.04 28.33
N SER A 52 14.19 -18.93 27.74
CA SER A 52 15.09 -19.82 28.47
C SER A 52 16.52 -19.41 28.17
N ALA A 53 17.26 -19.07 29.22
CA ALA A 53 18.64 -18.63 29.17
C ALA A 53 19.51 -19.68 28.46
N LYS A 54 20.31 -19.21 27.49
CA LYS A 54 21.32 -19.98 26.73
C LYS A 54 22.19 -20.83 27.65
N SER A 55 22.10 -22.16 27.56
CA SER A 55 23.20 -23.06 27.95
C SER A 55 24.06 -23.37 26.73
N ILE A 56 25.37 -23.47 26.92
CA ILE A 56 26.38 -23.53 25.84
C ILE A 56 26.43 -24.92 25.15
N ASP A 57 25.69 -25.91 25.65
CA ASP A 57 25.81 -27.32 25.26
C ASP A 57 24.72 -27.86 24.30
N ASP A 58 24.00 -26.99 23.59
CA ASP A 58 22.98 -27.47 22.64
C ASP A 58 23.58 -28.03 21.33
N PRO A 59 23.06 -29.17 20.81
CA PRO A 59 23.60 -29.86 19.63
C PRO A 59 23.44 -29.02 18.34
N PRO A 60 24.31 -29.22 17.33
CA PRO A 60 24.38 -28.37 16.13
C PRO A 60 23.08 -28.32 15.31
N SER A 61 22.22 -29.35 15.38
CA SER A 61 20.92 -29.38 14.70
C SER A 61 19.88 -28.42 15.28
N LYS A 62 20.06 -27.97 16.53
CA LYS A 62 19.17 -27.00 17.20
C LYS A 62 19.51 -25.56 16.80
N ARG A 63 20.81 -25.24 16.75
CA ARG A 63 21.31 -23.90 16.38
C ARG A 63 20.83 -23.44 15.00
N MET A 64 20.81 -24.36 14.02
CA MET A 64 20.39 -24.06 12.65
C MET A 64 18.87 -23.74 12.56
N LYS A 65 18.06 -24.33 13.45
CA LYS A 65 16.62 -24.09 13.53
C LYS A 65 16.30 -22.76 14.22
N ASP A 66 17.15 -22.34 15.14
CA ASP A 66 17.04 -21.05 15.85
C ASP A 66 17.40 -19.87 14.94
N ASP A 67 18.41 -20.02 14.07
CA ASP A 67 18.79 -19.00 13.09
C ASP A 67 17.68 -18.77 12.05
N ASP A 68 17.05 -19.84 11.55
CA ASP A 68 15.90 -19.75 10.63
C ASP A 68 14.67 -19.12 11.31
N ALA A 69 14.45 -19.39 12.61
CA ALA A 69 13.37 -18.81 13.39
C ALA A 69 13.57 -17.31 13.65
N ASP A 70 14.81 -16.85 13.92
CA ASP A 70 15.13 -15.42 14.10
C ASP A 70 14.96 -14.65 12.77
N VAL A 71 15.42 -15.22 11.65
CA VAL A 71 15.24 -14.62 10.31
C VAL A 71 13.76 -14.51 9.94
N SER A 72 12.96 -15.55 10.19
CA SER A 72 11.51 -15.53 9.95
C SER A 72 10.79 -14.49 10.83
N THR A 73 11.19 -14.37 12.10
CA THR A 73 10.63 -13.40 13.04
C THR A 73 10.94 -11.97 12.61
N ARG A 74 12.18 -11.67 12.20
CA ARG A 74 12.56 -10.35 11.67
C ARG A 74 11.81 -9.99 10.38
N ALA A 75 11.62 -10.96 9.49
CA ALA A 75 10.83 -10.77 8.28
C ALA A 75 9.36 -10.46 8.59
N ALA A 76 8.76 -11.15 9.58
CA ALA A 76 7.39 -10.90 10.02
C ALA A 76 7.23 -9.48 10.62
N VAL A 77 8.18 -9.05 11.47
CA VAL A 77 8.18 -7.70 12.06
C VAL A 77 8.37 -6.61 10.98
N ALA A 78 9.24 -6.85 10.00
CA ALA A 78 9.44 -5.94 8.88
C ALA A 78 8.18 -5.83 8.00
N ALA A 79 7.51 -6.95 7.72
CA ALA A 79 6.26 -6.97 6.96
C ALA A 79 5.13 -6.24 7.69
N ALA A 80 4.99 -6.44 9.01
CA ALA A 80 4.01 -5.74 9.83
C ALA A 80 4.26 -4.22 9.86
N SER A 81 5.52 -3.80 10.03
CA SER A 81 5.92 -2.39 10.01
C SER A 81 5.67 -1.75 8.64
N TYR A 82 5.95 -2.49 7.57
CA TYR A 82 5.67 -2.05 6.20
C TYR A 82 4.18 -1.88 5.93
N VAL A 83 3.35 -2.83 6.37
CA VAL A 83 1.89 -2.76 6.26
C VAL A 83 1.34 -1.56 7.03
N SER A 84 1.80 -1.34 8.26
CA SER A 84 1.40 -0.18 9.06
C SER A 84 1.76 1.13 8.37
N LEU A 85 2.97 1.25 7.82
CA LEU A 85 3.41 2.45 7.10
C LEU A 85 2.58 2.71 5.83
N LEU A 86 2.24 1.67 5.06
CA LEU A 86 1.33 1.78 3.91
C LEU A 86 -0.06 2.22 4.34
N GLY A 87 -0.57 1.66 5.44
CA GLY A 87 -1.84 2.03 6.05
C GLY A 87 -1.91 3.50 6.44
N THR A 88 -0.92 3.97 7.20
CA THR A 88 -0.80 5.36 7.62
C THR A 88 -0.73 6.30 6.42
N ARG A 89 -0.01 5.92 5.35
CA ARG A 89 0.04 6.71 4.11
C ARG A 89 -1.34 6.85 3.46
N GLN A 90 -2.06 5.74 3.27
CA GLN A 90 -3.41 5.77 2.67
C GLN A 90 -4.39 6.56 3.53
N LEU A 91 -4.31 6.41 4.86
CA LEU A 91 -5.13 7.16 5.80
C LEU A 91 -4.87 8.67 5.71
N ALA A 92 -3.61 9.08 5.78
CA ALA A 92 -3.22 10.49 5.71
C ALA A 92 -3.65 11.11 4.36
N GLN A 93 -3.44 10.39 3.26
CA GLN A 93 -3.87 10.82 1.93
C GLN A 93 -5.38 11.03 1.86
N GLY A 94 -6.18 10.07 2.34
CA GLY A 94 -7.63 10.20 2.35
C GLY A 94 -8.12 11.36 3.23
N LEU A 95 -7.53 11.55 4.42
CA LEU A 95 -7.85 12.67 5.31
C LEU A 95 -7.53 14.03 4.68
N ILE A 96 -6.35 14.17 4.05
CA ILE A 96 -5.98 15.41 3.35
C ILE A 96 -7.00 15.73 2.26
N LEU A 97 -7.40 14.75 1.45
CA LEU A 97 -8.37 14.95 0.38
C LEU A 97 -9.76 15.37 0.93
N VAL A 98 -10.22 14.76 2.02
CA VAL A 98 -11.48 15.16 2.68
C VAL A 98 -11.41 16.59 3.21
N VAL A 99 -10.31 16.98 3.86
CA VAL A 99 -10.13 18.33 4.41
C VAL A 99 -10.15 19.37 3.29
N PHE A 100 -9.44 19.12 2.20
CA PHE A 100 -9.39 20.05 1.07
C PHE A 100 -10.73 20.12 0.33
N ALA A 101 -11.43 18.99 0.16
CA ALA A 101 -12.78 18.95 -0.38
C ALA A 101 -13.77 19.75 0.49
N ALA A 102 -13.69 19.62 1.82
CA ALA A 102 -14.53 20.36 2.76
C ALA A 102 -14.27 21.88 2.72
N GLN A 103 -13.04 22.29 2.40
CA GLN A 103 -12.69 23.71 2.19
C GLN A 103 -13.04 24.24 0.79
N GLY A 104 -13.59 23.40 -0.09
CA GLY A 104 -13.85 23.76 -1.49
C GLY A 104 -12.57 23.92 -2.34
N LYS A 105 -11.42 23.45 -1.85
CA LYS A 105 -10.11 23.55 -2.51
C LYS A 105 -9.91 22.45 -3.55
N TRP A 106 -10.77 22.45 -4.55
CA TRP A 106 -10.82 21.41 -5.58
C TRP A 106 -9.65 21.47 -6.55
N VAL A 107 -9.07 22.66 -6.78
CA VAL A 107 -7.87 22.84 -7.62
C VAL A 107 -6.66 22.18 -6.96
N GLU A 108 -6.44 22.44 -5.68
CA GLU A 108 -5.35 21.84 -4.91
C GLU A 108 -5.55 20.33 -4.75
N THR A 109 -6.81 19.89 -4.56
CA THR A 109 -7.16 18.46 -4.55
C THR A 109 -6.76 17.79 -5.87
N ALA A 110 -7.03 18.44 -7.01
CA ALA A 110 -6.66 17.92 -8.32
C ALA A 110 -5.14 17.87 -8.52
N GLN A 111 -4.41 18.90 -8.06
CA GLN A 111 -2.95 18.90 -8.10
C GLN A 111 -2.35 17.76 -7.29
N ILE A 112 -2.85 17.56 -6.06
CA ILE A 112 -2.41 16.46 -5.17
C ILE A 112 -2.66 15.10 -5.83
N LEU A 113 -3.88 14.89 -6.37
CA LEU A 113 -4.23 13.63 -7.05
C LEU A 113 -3.43 13.40 -8.33
N CYS A 114 -3.11 14.45 -9.08
CA CYS A 114 -2.29 14.34 -10.28
C CYS A 114 -0.87 13.91 -9.93
N VAL A 115 -0.25 14.55 -8.94
CA VAL A 115 1.11 14.20 -8.50
C VAL A 115 1.14 12.79 -7.91
N LEU A 116 0.23 12.48 -6.99
CA LEU A 116 0.17 11.16 -6.36
C LEU A 116 -0.15 10.07 -7.38
N GLY A 117 -1.13 10.28 -8.24
CA GLY A 117 -1.52 9.30 -9.25
C GLY A 117 -0.40 9.00 -10.24
N VAL A 118 0.35 10.01 -10.70
CA VAL A 118 1.52 9.80 -11.57
C VAL A 118 2.65 9.12 -10.82
N VAL A 119 3.06 9.65 -9.65
CA VAL A 119 4.20 9.11 -8.91
C VAL A 119 3.95 7.67 -8.45
N VAL A 120 2.76 7.37 -7.93
CA VAL A 120 2.40 6.03 -7.45
C VAL A 120 2.26 5.06 -8.63
N ALA A 121 1.56 5.44 -9.70
CA ALA A 121 1.41 4.57 -10.87
C ALA A 121 2.76 4.30 -11.57
N CYS A 122 3.63 5.30 -11.66
CA CYS A 122 4.99 5.13 -12.19
C CYS A 122 5.83 4.24 -11.27
N THR A 123 5.77 4.43 -9.95
CA THR A 123 6.54 3.62 -8.99
C THR A 123 6.07 2.16 -9.02
N ASP A 124 4.77 1.91 -8.97
CA ASP A 124 4.20 0.57 -9.02
C ASP A 124 4.46 -0.11 -10.37
N GLY A 125 4.37 0.65 -11.48
CA GLY A 125 4.71 0.16 -12.82
C GLY A 125 6.20 -0.21 -12.96
N VAL A 126 7.12 0.60 -12.45
CA VAL A 126 8.57 0.34 -12.49
C VAL A 126 8.94 -0.84 -11.59
N VAL A 127 8.38 -0.93 -10.38
CA VAL A 127 8.65 -2.05 -9.46
C VAL A 127 8.13 -3.36 -10.05
N LEU A 128 6.94 -3.37 -10.65
CA LEU A 128 6.38 -4.59 -11.21
C LEU A 128 7.09 -5.02 -12.50
N SER A 129 7.44 -4.08 -13.39
CA SER A 129 8.23 -4.38 -14.60
C SER A 129 9.62 -4.95 -14.28
N ARG A 130 10.27 -4.48 -13.20
CA ARG A 130 11.52 -5.06 -12.72
C ARG A 130 11.36 -6.49 -12.16
N ARG A 131 10.25 -6.77 -11.47
CA ARG A 131 9.94 -8.15 -11.01
C ARG A 131 9.60 -9.08 -12.18
N VAL A 132 8.91 -8.58 -13.20
CA VAL A 132 8.62 -9.30 -14.46
C VAL A 132 9.92 -9.65 -15.20
N GLY A 133 10.85 -8.70 -15.32
CA GLY A 133 12.15 -8.92 -15.96
C GLY A 133 13.05 -9.94 -15.24
N SER A 134 12.90 -10.08 -13.92
CA SER A 134 13.74 -10.98 -13.11
C SER A 134 13.20 -12.40 -12.96
N THR A 135 11.92 -12.67 -13.26
CA THR A 135 11.32 -14.02 -13.12
C THR A 135 10.72 -14.58 -14.41
N GLY A 136 10.67 -13.82 -15.51
CA GLY A 136 10.12 -14.27 -16.81
C GLY A 136 8.65 -14.69 -16.78
N LYS A 137 7.98 -14.60 -15.63
CA LYS A 137 6.63 -15.10 -15.33
C LYS A 137 5.68 -13.98 -14.87
N GLY A 138 6.03 -12.73 -15.12
CA GLY A 138 5.15 -11.60 -14.85
C GLY A 138 4.24 -11.32 -16.04
N SER A 139 2.94 -11.55 -15.90
CA SER A 139 1.95 -11.05 -16.86
C SER A 139 1.95 -9.51 -16.81
N LEU A 140 2.34 -8.88 -17.91
CA LEU A 140 2.22 -7.44 -18.16
C LEU A 140 0.83 -6.89 -17.77
N GLY A 141 -0.21 -7.72 -17.89
CA GLY A 141 -1.57 -7.39 -17.51
C GLY A 141 -1.74 -7.07 -16.02
N LYS A 142 -1.08 -7.80 -15.11
CA LYS A 142 -1.20 -7.49 -13.66
C LYS A 142 -0.59 -6.14 -13.29
N GLY A 143 0.42 -5.66 -14.02
CA GLY A 143 1.01 -4.33 -13.83
C GLY A 143 0.11 -3.21 -14.28
N LEU A 144 -0.53 -3.38 -15.43
CA LEU A 144 -1.47 -2.39 -15.96
C LEU A 144 -2.74 -2.28 -15.09
N PHE A 145 -3.23 -3.41 -14.56
CA PHE A 145 -4.37 -3.42 -13.63
C PHE A 145 -4.08 -2.71 -12.30
N HIS A 146 -2.81 -2.63 -11.87
CA HIS A 146 -2.46 -1.95 -10.62
C HIS A 146 -2.11 -0.47 -10.83
N ALA A 147 -1.46 -0.11 -11.93
CA ALA A 147 -1.13 1.27 -12.28
C ALA A 147 -2.33 2.05 -12.89
N GLY A 148 -3.29 1.34 -13.47
CA GLY A 148 -4.44 1.92 -14.20
C GLY A 148 -5.32 2.84 -13.36
N PRO A 149 -5.76 2.47 -12.15
CA PRO A 149 -6.62 3.32 -11.33
C PRO A 149 -5.96 4.66 -10.96
N GLY A 150 -4.69 4.64 -10.56
CA GLY A 150 -3.95 5.86 -10.21
C GLY A 150 -3.75 6.80 -11.39
N LEU A 151 -3.42 6.25 -12.56
CA LEU A 151 -3.24 7.03 -13.79
C LEU A 151 -4.57 7.59 -14.33
N GLY A 152 -5.66 6.84 -14.18
CA GLY A 152 -7.01 7.28 -14.53
C GLY A 152 -7.48 8.46 -13.68
N ILE A 153 -7.28 8.38 -12.36
CA ILE A 153 -7.61 9.50 -11.45
C ILE A 153 -6.74 10.72 -11.75
N ALA A 154 -5.44 10.53 -12.01
CA ALA A 154 -4.55 11.62 -12.42
C ALA A 154 -4.99 12.26 -13.74
N GLY A 155 -5.45 11.47 -14.71
CA GLY A 155 -5.98 11.98 -15.98
C GLY A 155 -7.24 12.84 -15.79
N VAL A 156 -8.19 12.38 -14.97
CA VAL A 156 -9.41 13.16 -14.65
C VAL A 156 -9.04 14.44 -13.88
N ALA A 157 -8.07 14.38 -12.98
CA ALA A 157 -7.56 15.54 -12.25
C ALA A 157 -6.84 16.56 -13.16
N ALA A 158 -6.03 16.09 -14.11
CA ALA A 158 -5.37 16.97 -15.07
C ALA A 158 -6.38 17.64 -16.01
N LEU A 159 -7.41 16.90 -16.46
CA LEU A 159 -8.49 17.44 -17.26
C LEU A 159 -9.31 18.48 -16.49
N SER A 160 -9.57 18.26 -15.20
CA SER A 160 -10.27 19.25 -14.37
C SER A 160 -9.43 20.50 -14.09
N LEU A 161 -8.09 20.44 -14.15
CA LEU A 161 -7.24 21.62 -14.03
C LEU A 161 -7.18 22.47 -15.31
N ILE A 162 -7.25 21.83 -16.48
CA ILE A 162 -7.10 22.52 -17.77
C ILE A 162 -8.47 23.05 -18.25
N TRP A 163 -9.58 22.36 -17.94
CA TRP A 163 -10.92 22.63 -18.49
C TRP A 163 -12.01 22.86 -17.41
N GLY A 164 -11.65 22.84 -16.13
CA GLY A 164 -12.56 23.03 -14.99
C GLY A 164 -12.80 24.47 -14.62
#